data_AF-A0A3N5ECH4-F1
#
_entry.id   AF-A0A3N5ECH4-F1
#
_cell.length_a   1.000
_cell.length_b   1.000
_cell.length_c   1.000
_cell.angle_alpha   90.00
_cell.angle_beta   90.00
_cell.angle_gamma   90.00
#
_symmetry.space_group_name_H-M   'P 1'
#
loop_
_entity.id
_entity.type
_entity.pdbx_description
1 polymer ?
#
loop_
_entity_poly.entity_id
_entity_poly.type
_entity_poly.pdbx_seq_one_letter_code
_entity_poly.pdbx_strand_id
1 'polypeptide(L)'
;MMDIEPQTIRARELYGDYWFNSEPVLVSTLRGSVILIHFWDYTCASSIRSLPYVKEWQRKYEAYGLTVVGVHTPRFPFGQNPGVVEKAIRRFGIKYPVVMDNVALIAAHYDSRTWPTF
;
A
#
# COMPACT_ATOMS: atom_id res chain seq x y z
N MET A 1 -14.31 -21.54 -23.00
CA MET A 1 -14.26 -20.20 -22.37
C MET A 1 -14.15 -20.47 -20.88
N MET A 2 -13.09 -20.03 -20.21
CA MET A 2 -12.96 -20.24 -18.76
C MET A 2 -13.85 -19.20 -18.08
N ASP A 3 -14.94 -19.65 -17.44
CA ASP A 3 -15.76 -18.79 -16.60
C ASP A 3 -14.97 -18.48 -15.32
N ILE A 4 -14.52 -17.22 -15.20
CA ILE A 4 -13.89 -16.73 -13.97
C ILE A 4 -15.03 -16.24 -13.07
N GLU A 5 -15.55 -17.12 -12.22
CA GLU A 5 -16.46 -16.67 -11.16
C GLU A 5 -15.68 -15.87 -10.11
N PRO A 6 -16.17 -14.70 -9.67
CA PRO A 6 -15.54 -13.92 -8.62
C PRO A 6 -15.50 -14.73 -7.32
N GLN A 7 -14.30 -15.07 -6.86
CA GLN A 7 -14.13 -15.70 -5.55
C GLN A 7 -13.88 -14.64 -4.47
N THR A 8 -14.58 -14.77 -3.34
CA THR A 8 -14.31 -13.96 -2.15
C THR A 8 -13.04 -14.47 -1.48
N ILE A 9 -11.93 -13.76 -1.71
CA ILE A 9 -10.65 -14.03 -1.05
C ILE A 9 -10.52 -13.10 0.16
N ARG A 10 -10.13 -13.65 1.31
CA ARG A 10 -9.86 -12.84 2.50
C ARG A 10 -8.53 -12.11 2.33
N ALA A 11 -8.54 -10.80 2.49
CA ALA A 11 -7.33 -9.99 2.59
C ALA A 11 -6.41 -10.54 3.70
N ARG A 12 -5.12 -10.66 3.39
CA ARG A 12 -4.08 -11.13 4.30
C ARG A 12 -3.64 -9.98 5.21
N GLU A 13 -3.04 -10.30 6.33
CA GLU A 13 -2.43 -9.29 7.20
C GLU A 13 -1.18 -8.70 6.54
N LEU A 14 -0.88 -7.43 6.86
CA LEU A 14 0.20 -6.66 6.24
C LEU A 14 1.44 -6.64 7.15
N TYR A 15 2.05 -7.81 7.36
CA TYR A 15 3.26 -7.89 8.18
C TYR A 15 4.48 -7.38 7.39
N GLY A 16 5.04 -6.26 7.81
CA GLY A 16 6.23 -5.66 7.20
C GLY A 16 7.19 -5.08 8.23
N ASP A 17 8.36 -4.70 7.74
CA ASP A 17 9.55 -4.43 8.57
C ASP A 17 9.46 -3.13 9.37
N TYR A 18 8.76 -2.14 8.81
CA TYR A 18 8.69 -0.79 9.36
C TYR A 18 7.41 -0.09 8.90
N TRP A 19 6.84 0.73 9.78
CA TRP A 19 5.62 1.50 9.52
C TRP A 19 5.85 3.00 9.62
N PHE A 20 5.18 3.75 8.75
CA PHE A 20 5.14 5.20 8.75
C PHE A 20 3.69 5.68 8.85
N ASN A 21 3.54 6.88 9.42
CA ASN A 21 2.26 7.57 9.61
C ASN A 21 1.24 6.85 10.51
N SER A 22 1.54 5.65 11.01
CA SER A 22 0.74 4.92 11.97
C SER A 22 1.55 3.82 12.65
N GLU A 23 1.01 3.29 13.74
CA GLU A 23 1.32 1.93 14.19
C GLU A 23 0.87 0.88 13.15
N PRO A 24 1.32 -0.38 13.24
CA PRO A 24 0.89 -1.44 12.35
C PRO A 24 -0.63 -1.57 12.24
N VAL A 25 -1.14 -1.55 11.02
CA VAL A 25 -2.57 -1.71 10.73
C VAL A 25 -2.90 -3.19 10.59
N LEU A 26 -3.76 -3.69 11.47
CA LEU A 26 -4.30 -5.05 11.38
C LEU A 26 -5.52 -5.06 10.45
N VAL A 27 -5.44 -5.79 9.35
CA VAL A 27 -6.53 -5.88 8.36
C VAL A 27 -7.78 -6.50 8.99
N SER A 28 -7.60 -7.42 9.94
CA SER A 28 -8.68 -8.01 10.72
C SER A 28 -9.48 -7.02 11.56
N THR A 29 -8.92 -5.88 11.97
CA THR A 29 -9.65 -4.85 12.74
C THR A 29 -10.43 -3.89 11.84
N LEU A 30 -10.15 -3.89 10.53
CA LEU A 30 -10.85 -3.08 9.52
C LEU A 30 -12.07 -3.78 8.91
N ARG A 31 -12.53 -4.90 9.50
CA ARG A 31 -13.75 -5.59 9.02
C ARG A 31 -14.96 -4.67 9.14
N GLY A 32 -15.74 -4.59 8.06
CA GLY A 32 -16.89 -3.67 7.95
C GLY A 32 -16.52 -2.32 7.36
N SER A 33 -15.23 -2.05 7.13
CA SER A 33 -14.72 -0.87 6.42
C SER A 33 -14.16 -1.28 5.05
N VAL A 34 -13.91 -0.29 4.19
CA VAL A 34 -13.25 -0.51 2.90
C VAL A 34 -11.77 -0.25 3.08
N ILE A 35 -10.93 -1.19 2.65
CA ILE A 35 -9.47 -1.03 2.61
C ILE A 35 -9.00 -0.94 1.16
N LEU A 36 -8.13 0.02 0.87
CA LEU A 36 -7.38 0.10 -0.39
C LEU A 36 -5.92 -0.19 -0.11
N ILE A 37 -5.38 -1.25 -0.71
CA ILE A 37 -3.98 -1.67 -0.53
C ILE A 37 -3.19 -1.22 -1.75
N HIS A 38 -2.43 -0.13 -1.60
CA HIS A 38 -1.69 0.47 -2.70
C HIS A 38 -0.25 -0.01 -2.69
N PHE A 39 0.12 -0.95 -3.57
CA PHE A 39 1.50 -1.37 -3.78
C PHE A 39 2.24 -0.32 -4.60
N TRP A 40 3.32 0.24 -4.07
CA TRP A 40 4.07 1.31 -4.71
C TRP A 40 5.57 1.28 -4.41
N ASP A 41 6.32 2.07 -5.17
CA ASP A 41 7.77 2.30 -5.00
C ASP A 41 8.03 3.77 -5.39
N TYR A 42 8.76 4.50 -4.55
CA TYR A 42 9.05 5.93 -4.81
C TYR A 42 9.97 6.17 -6.00
N THR A 43 10.65 5.13 -6.51
CA THR A 43 11.50 5.19 -7.71
C THR A 43 10.72 4.93 -8.99
N CYS A 44 9.48 4.43 -8.91
CA CYS A 44 8.65 4.11 -10.06
C CYS A 44 7.84 5.34 -10.51
N ALA A 45 8.08 5.84 -11.73
CA ALA A 45 7.36 6.98 -12.28
C ALA A 45 5.84 6.74 -12.34
N SER A 46 5.39 5.52 -12.67
CA SER A 46 3.97 5.18 -12.70
C SER A 46 3.33 5.22 -11.31
N SER A 47 4.06 4.75 -10.28
CA SER A 47 3.62 4.86 -8.89
C SER A 47 3.51 6.32 -8.46
N ILE A 48 4.49 7.16 -8.79
CA ILE A 48 4.43 8.59 -8.45
C ILE A 48 3.21 9.26 -9.10
N ARG A 49 2.89 8.91 -10.36
CA ARG A 49 1.73 9.45 -11.08
C ARG A 49 0.39 9.02 -10.48
N SER A 50 0.30 7.90 -9.76
CA SER A 50 -0.94 7.49 -9.09
C SER A 50 -1.20 8.22 -7.78
N LEU A 51 -0.15 8.72 -7.11
CA LEU A 51 -0.25 9.32 -5.76
C LEU A 51 -1.30 10.43 -5.63
N PRO A 52 -1.47 11.37 -6.59
CA PRO A 52 -2.52 12.38 -6.47
C PRO A 52 -3.92 11.78 -6.33
N TYR A 53 -4.23 10.72 -7.08
CA TYR A 53 -5.53 10.05 -7.05
C TYR A 53 -5.75 9.31 -5.73
N VAL A 54 -4.76 8.53 -5.28
CA VAL A 54 -4.84 7.77 -4.03
C VAL A 54 -5.04 8.69 -2.83
N LYS A 55 -4.31 9.81 -2.80
CA LYS A 55 -4.47 10.84 -1.75
C LYS A 55 -5.86 11.45 -1.76
N GLU A 56 -6.38 11.74 -2.95
CA GLU A 56 -7.72 12.31 -3.08
C GLU A 56 -8.82 11.31 -2.69
N TRP A 57 -8.66 10.02 -3.02
CA TRP A 57 -9.57 8.98 -2.57
C TRP A 57 -9.58 8.84 -1.05
N GLN A 58 -8.42 8.78 -0.40
CA GLN A 58 -8.35 8.80 1.07
C GLN A 58 -9.11 10.00 1.62
N ARG A 59 -8.76 11.22 1.19
CA ARG A 59 -9.39 12.46 1.68
C ARG A 59 -10.90 12.49 1.49
N LYS A 60 -11.39 12.00 0.35
CA LYS A 60 -12.82 12.06 0.01
C LYS A 60 -13.64 10.99 0.72
N TYR A 61 -13.07 9.81 0.92
CA TYR A 61 -13.82 8.63 1.37
C TYR A 61 -13.48 8.17 2.80
N GLU A 62 -12.50 8.78 3.48
CA GLU A 62 -12.16 8.43 4.86
C GLU A 62 -13.35 8.56 5.82
N ALA A 63 -14.14 9.63 5.70
CA ALA A 63 -15.35 9.84 6.50
C ALA A 63 -16.45 8.79 6.21
N TYR A 64 -16.32 8.06 5.10
CA TYR A 64 -17.23 6.98 4.69
C TYR A 64 -16.63 5.59 4.96
N GLY A 65 -15.52 5.51 5.70
CA GLY A 65 -14.91 4.25 6.10
C GLY A 65 -13.87 3.69 5.12
N LEU A 66 -13.32 4.50 4.21
CA LEU A 66 -12.14 4.09 3.42
C LEU A 66 -10.86 4.26 4.26
N THR A 67 -10.04 3.21 4.30
CA THR A 67 -8.66 3.27 4.79
C THR A 67 -7.70 2.88 3.66
N VAL A 68 -6.81 3.80 3.27
CA VAL A 68 -5.69 3.48 2.38
C VAL A 68 -4.50 2.99 3.19
N VAL A 69 -3.89 1.88 2.77
CA VAL A 69 -2.58 1.43 3.27
C VAL A 69 -1.62 1.32 2.09
N GLY A 70 -0.53 2.08 2.14
CA GLY A 70 0.54 2.01 1.15
C GLY A 70 1.53 0.90 1.47
N VAL A 71 1.69 -0.08 0.58
CA VAL A 71 2.73 -1.11 0.68
C VAL A 71 3.91 -0.66 -0.17
N HIS A 72 4.97 -0.17 0.47
CA HIS A 72 6.20 0.22 -0.22
C HIS A 72 7.08 -1.01 -0.45
N THR A 73 7.08 -1.54 -1.67
CA THR A 73 7.90 -2.70 -2.05
C THR A 73 9.03 -2.23 -2.98
N PRO A 74 10.27 -2.11 -2.49
CA PRO A 74 11.36 -1.49 -3.23
C PRO A 74 11.88 -2.37 -4.39
N ARG A 75 12.13 -1.74 -5.55
CA ARG A 75 12.81 -2.34 -6.70
C ARG A 75 14.33 -2.35 -6.56
N PHE A 76 14.88 -1.46 -5.74
CA PHE A 76 16.33 -1.30 -5.58
C PHE A 76 16.74 -1.34 -4.11
N PRO A 77 17.97 -1.80 -3.78
CA PRO A 77 18.42 -1.93 -2.38
C PRO A 77 18.36 -0.64 -1.58
N PHE A 78 18.66 0.51 -2.19
CA PHE A 78 18.61 1.80 -1.50
C PHE A 78 17.18 2.18 -1.07
N GLY A 79 16.15 1.61 -1.72
CA GLY A 79 14.75 1.77 -1.34
C GLY A 79 14.33 0.96 -0.11
N GLN A 80 15.21 0.11 0.43
CA GLN A 80 14.98 -0.62 1.68
C GLN A 80 15.35 0.21 2.92
N ASN A 81 15.96 1.38 2.75
CA ASN A 81 16.35 2.27 3.85
C ASN A 81 15.15 3.10 4.34
N PRO A 82 14.70 2.94 5.61
CA PRO A 82 13.54 3.66 6.12
C PRO A 82 13.66 5.19 6.05
N GLY A 83 14.85 5.74 6.27
CA GLY A 83 15.08 7.19 6.21
C GLY A 83 15.00 7.76 4.79
N VAL A 84 15.26 6.95 3.76
CA VAL A 84 15.08 7.36 2.36
C VAL A 84 13.59 7.31 1.99
N VAL A 85 12.90 6.25 2.40
CA VAL A 85 11.46 6.09 2.19
C VAL A 85 10.68 7.19 2.91
N GLU A 86 11.03 7.52 4.15
CA GLU A 86 10.41 8.62 4.90
C GLU A 86 10.55 9.97 4.18
N LYS A 87 11.74 10.28 3.65
CA LYS A 87 11.95 11.49 2.85
C LYS A 87 11.05 11.50 1.61
N ALA A 88 10.88 10.37 0.94
CA ALA A 88 9.96 10.25 -0.19
C ALA A 88 8.49 10.45 0.25
N ILE A 89 8.06 9.81 1.33
CA ILE A 89 6.70 9.98 1.91
C ILE A 89 6.41 11.45 2.18
N ARG A 90 7.34 12.16 2.84
CA ARG A 90 7.24 13.59 3.12
C ARG A 90 7.22 14.42 1.82
N ARG A 91 8.14 14.15 0.89
CA ARG A 91 8.25 14.84 -0.41
C ARG A 91 6.95 14.75 -1.22
N PHE A 92 6.30 13.59 -1.22
CA PHE A 92 5.07 13.37 -1.98
C PHE A 92 3.79 13.68 -1.20
N GLY A 93 3.91 14.10 0.07
CA GLY A 93 2.79 14.46 0.93
C GLY A 93 1.86 13.28 1.22
N ILE A 94 2.41 12.08 1.38
CA ILE A 94 1.66 10.87 1.73
C ILE A 94 1.37 10.92 3.23
N LYS A 95 0.08 10.89 3.60
CA LYS A 95 -0.38 10.97 4.99
C LYS A 95 -1.03 9.68 5.50
N TYR A 96 -1.46 8.79 4.61
CA TYR A 96 -2.03 7.50 4.98
C TYR A 96 -0.92 6.56 5.52
N PRO A 97 -1.28 5.51 6.29
CA PRO A 97 -0.37 4.45 6.73
C PRO A 97 0.48 3.89 5.59
N VAL A 98 1.78 3.72 5.83
CA VAL A 98 2.70 3.06 4.88
C VAL A 98 3.50 1.99 5.60
N VAL A 99 3.53 0.79 5.04
CA VAL A 99 4.38 -0.32 5.49
C VAL A 99 5.51 -0.56 4.49
N MET A 100 6.72 -0.84 4.98
CA MET A 100 7.83 -1.31 4.16
C MET A 100 7.76 -2.83 3.98
N ASP A 101 7.79 -3.26 2.72
CA ASP A 101 7.76 -4.67 2.30
C ASP A 101 9.11 -5.00 1.63
N ASN A 102 10.21 -4.90 2.40
CA ASN A 102 11.56 -4.93 1.82
C ASN A 102 11.92 -6.28 1.19
N VAL A 103 11.31 -7.36 1.69
CA VAL A 103 11.49 -8.73 1.21
C VAL A 103 10.34 -9.20 0.29
N ALA A 104 9.44 -8.29 -0.10
CA ALA A 104 8.31 -8.54 -0.99
C ALA A 104 7.34 -9.66 -0.52
N LEU A 105 7.24 -9.88 0.79
CA LEU A 105 6.37 -10.91 1.37
C LEU A 105 4.90 -10.53 1.22
N ILE A 106 4.56 -9.26 1.49
CA ILE A 106 3.18 -8.78 1.32
C ILE A 106 2.81 -8.82 -0.16
N ALA A 107 3.67 -8.31 -1.04
CA ALA A 107 3.45 -8.37 -2.49
C ALA A 107 3.22 -9.82 -2.97
N ALA A 108 4.02 -10.78 -2.51
CA ALA A 108 3.84 -12.19 -2.84
C ALA A 108 2.50 -12.76 -2.33
N HIS A 109 2.05 -12.39 -1.13
CA HIS A 109 0.77 -12.83 -0.57
C HIS A 109 -0.45 -12.33 -1.35
N TYR A 110 -0.30 -11.21 -2.07
CA TYR A 110 -1.32 -10.63 -2.93
C TYR A 110 -1.08 -10.91 -4.43
N ASP A 111 -0.08 -11.72 -4.79
CA ASP A 111 0.40 -11.94 -6.17
C ASP A 111 0.62 -10.64 -6.96
N SER A 112 1.02 -9.58 -6.27
CA SER A 112 1.30 -8.27 -6.85
C SER A 112 2.70 -8.27 -7.45
N ARG A 113 2.79 -8.09 -8.78
CA ARG A 113 4.07 -8.13 -9.53
C ARG A 113 4.42 -6.80 -10.19
N THR A 114 3.57 -5.79 -10.03
CA THR A 114 3.68 -4.51 -10.71
C THR A 114 3.45 -3.34 -9.76
N TRP A 115 4.06 -2.20 -10.08
CA TRP A 115 3.87 -0.96 -9.34
C TRP A 115 3.42 0.16 -10.29
N PRO A 116 2.27 0.81 -10.05
CA PRO A 116 1.36 0.57 -8.93
C PRO A 116 0.45 -0.67 -9.13
N THR A 117 -0.05 -1.22 -8.03
CA THR A 117 -1.20 -2.16 -7.97
C THR A 117 -2.11 -1.72 -6.81
N PHE A 118 -3.42 -1.95 -6.91
CA PHE A 118 -4.44 -1.48 -5.95
C PHE A 118 -5.32 -2.63 -5.46
#